data_AF-A0A7C1BME6-F1
#
_entry.id   AF-A0A7C1BME6-F1
#
_cell.length_a   1.000
_cell.length_b   1.000
_cell.length_c   1.000
_cell.angle_alpha   90.00
_cell.angle_beta   90.00
_cell.angle_gamma   90.00
#
_symmetry.space_group_name_H-M   'P 1'
#
loop_
_entity.id
_entity.type
_entity.pdbx_description
1 polymer ?
#
loop_
_entity_poly.entity_id
_entity_poly.type
_entity_poly.pdbx_seq_one_letter_code
_entity_poly.pdbx_strand_id
1 'polypeptide(L)'
;MKEELKEGRKRLEAELRRQVGNVFVPEVKVFGMVCGCVGFAADLRGLRSDDVEVFGAKITGTLEEISRAVGVEPEFVYARKLPGSEEVVTLTARELCERCKKEFAGSKAPPRPDILVLKRLKG
;
A
#
# COMPACT_ATOMS: atom_id res chain seq x y z
N MET A 1 -3.50 11.10 -15.53
CA MET A 1 -2.66 10.19 -14.72
C MET A 1 -1.38 10.82 -14.12
N LYS A 2 -0.59 11.63 -14.87
CA LYS A 2 0.67 12.18 -14.35
C LYS A 2 0.48 13.13 -13.16
N GLU A 3 -0.55 13.97 -13.20
CA GLU A 3 -0.82 14.94 -12.13
C GLU A 3 -1.42 14.26 -10.90
N GLU A 4 -2.24 13.24 -11.11
CA GLU A 4 -2.85 12.39 -10.08
C GLU A 4 -1.79 11.61 -9.31
N LEU A 5 -0.72 11.16 -9.97
CA LEU A 5 0.45 10.57 -9.29
C LEU A 5 1.20 11.59 -8.43
N LYS A 6 1.48 12.79 -8.99
CA LYS A 6 2.17 13.85 -8.23
C LYS A 6 1.36 14.28 -7.01
N GLU A 7 0.06 14.47 -7.18
CA GLU A 7 -0.84 14.86 -6.11
C GLU A 7 -1.03 13.74 -5.10
N GLY A 8 -1.21 12.50 -5.55
CA GLY A 8 -1.29 11.32 -4.70
C GLY A 8 -0.05 11.16 -3.82
N ARG A 9 1.16 11.33 -4.38
CA ARG A 9 2.41 11.32 -3.60
C ARG A 9 2.43 12.40 -2.51
N LYS A 10 2.10 13.65 -2.87
CA LYS A 10 2.08 14.79 -1.94
C LYS A 10 1.06 14.56 -0.82
N ARG A 11 -0.14 14.11 -1.19
CA ARG A 11 -1.23 13.82 -0.26
C ARG A 11 -0.87 12.72 0.71
N LEU A 12 -0.30 11.60 0.21
CA LEU A 12 0.14 10.50 1.05
C LEU A 12 1.23 10.95 2.04
N GLU A 13 2.24 11.67 1.56
CA GLU A 13 3.29 12.21 2.42
C GLU A 13 2.72 13.14 3.50
N ALA A 14 1.83 14.06 3.13
CA ALA A 14 1.21 14.99 4.07
C ALA A 14 0.36 14.28 5.13
N GLU A 15 -0.40 13.24 4.75
CA GLU A 15 -1.19 12.48 5.70
C GLU A 15 -0.31 11.65 6.64
N LEU A 16 0.71 10.96 6.12
CA LEU A 16 1.66 10.23 6.95
C LEU A 16 2.37 11.17 7.92
N ARG A 17 2.83 12.34 7.47
CA ARG A 17 3.46 13.33 8.35
C ARG A 17 2.53 13.82 9.45
N ARG A 18 1.24 13.97 9.17
CA ARG A 18 0.23 14.35 10.16
C ARG A 18 0.06 13.28 11.25
N GLN A 19 0.17 12.00 10.91
CA GLN A 19 -0.02 10.90 11.87
C GLN A 19 1.26 10.58 12.66
N VAL A 20 2.42 10.51 11.98
CA VAL A 20 3.65 9.92 12.55
C VAL A 20 4.85 10.87 12.56
N GLY A 21 4.74 12.07 11.99
CA GLY A 21 5.85 13.03 11.93
C GLY A 21 6.78 12.81 10.74
N ASN A 22 8.04 12.45 10.96
CA ASN A 22 9.11 12.57 9.93
C ASN A 22 9.08 11.45 8.87
N VAL A 23 8.08 11.47 7.98
CA VAL A 23 8.00 10.58 6.81
C VAL A 23 8.36 11.30 5.52
N PHE A 24 9.02 10.58 4.62
CA PHE A 24 9.36 11.04 3.28
C PHE A 24 8.94 10.01 2.22
N VAL A 25 8.23 10.46 1.18
CA VAL A 25 7.74 9.62 0.08
C VAL A 25 8.46 10.03 -1.21
N PRO A 26 9.66 9.50 -1.50
CA PRO A 26 10.44 9.86 -2.68
C PRO A 26 9.74 9.53 -4.01
N GLU A 27 8.98 8.43 -4.06
CA GLU A 27 8.46 7.90 -5.32
C GLU A 27 7.10 7.26 -5.14
N VAL A 28 6.24 7.44 -6.14
CA VAL A 28 5.03 6.63 -6.35
C VAL A 28 5.01 6.09 -7.77
N LYS A 29 4.38 4.93 -7.96
CA LYS A 29 4.27 4.28 -9.27
C LYS A 29 2.98 3.48 -9.40
N VAL A 30 2.48 3.42 -10.62
CA VAL A 30 1.52 2.39 -11.06
C VAL A 30 2.32 1.31 -11.77
N PHE A 31 2.00 0.05 -11.49
CA PHE A 31 2.72 -1.11 -12.01
C PHE A 31 1.74 -2.21 -12.45
N GLY A 32 2.23 -3.06 -13.35
CA GLY A 32 1.58 -4.31 -13.74
C GLY A 32 2.53 -5.49 -13.46
N MET A 33 1.96 -6.61 -13.04
CA MET A 33 2.71 -7.84 -12.78
C MET A 33 2.39 -8.93 -13.79
N VAL A 34 3.31 -9.89 -13.91
CA VAL A 34 3.19 -11.05 -14.81
C VAL A 34 1.91 -11.87 -14.57
N CYS A 35 1.37 -11.87 -13.35
CA CYS A 35 0.11 -12.57 -13.05
C CYS A 35 -1.15 -11.84 -13.57
N GLY A 36 -1.02 -10.61 -14.09
CA GLY A 36 -2.14 -9.76 -14.51
C GLY A 36 -2.65 -8.79 -13.45
N CYS A 37 -2.13 -8.83 -12.22
CA CYS A 37 -2.43 -7.82 -11.22
C CYS A 37 -1.84 -6.46 -11.61
N VAL A 38 -2.57 -5.40 -11.31
CA VAL A 38 -2.09 -4.02 -11.38
C VAL A 38 -2.10 -3.39 -9.99
N GLY A 39 -1.32 -2.33 -9.78
CA GLY A 39 -1.24 -1.73 -8.46
C GLY A 39 -0.64 -0.35 -8.44
N PHE A 40 -0.86 0.32 -7.32
CA PHE A 40 -0.20 1.55 -6.92
C PHE A 40 0.75 1.23 -5.76
N ALA A 41 1.99 1.74 -5.84
CA ALA A 41 2.98 1.62 -4.78
C ALA A 41 3.61 2.98 -4.47
N ALA A 42 3.86 3.21 -3.19
CA ALA A 42 4.60 4.35 -2.68
C ALA A 42 5.83 3.84 -1.93
N ASP A 43 7.02 4.20 -2.41
CA ASP A 43 8.25 3.96 -1.68
C ASP A 43 8.48 5.11 -0.71
N LEU A 44 8.89 4.79 0.51
CA LEU A 44 8.96 5.74 1.61
C LEU A 44 10.05 5.41 2.62
N ARG A 45 10.37 6.40 3.47
CA ARG A 45 11.30 6.30 4.60
C ARG A 45 10.68 6.95 5.84
N GLY A 46 11.10 6.48 7.01
CA GLY A 46 10.73 7.07 8.31
C GLY A 46 9.39 6.62 8.87
N LEU A 47 8.72 5.64 8.26
CA LEU A 47 7.52 5.00 8.80
C LEU A 47 7.89 3.68 9.46
N ARG A 48 7.34 3.40 10.64
CA ARG A 48 7.55 2.13 11.34
C ARG A 48 6.32 1.23 11.25
N SER A 49 6.53 -0.06 11.38
CA SER A 49 5.49 -1.09 11.44
C SER A 49 4.47 -0.82 12.55
N ASP A 50 4.92 -0.47 13.75
CA ASP A 50 4.05 -0.14 14.89
C ASP A 50 3.09 1.01 14.54
N ASP A 51 3.58 2.03 13.83
CA ASP A 51 2.75 3.14 13.35
C ASP A 51 1.70 2.66 12.32
N VAL A 52 2.10 1.74 11.45
CA VAL A 52 1.19 1.14 10.46
C VAL A 52 0.09 0.33 11.14
N GLU A 53 0.40 -0.36 12.25
CA GLU A 53 -0.60 -1.08 13.03
C GLU A 53 -1.60 -0.14 13.70
N VAL A 54 -1.11 0.99 14.26
CA VAL A 54 -1.95 2.00 14.92
C VAL A 54 -2.81 2.78 13.92
N PHE A 55 -2.23 3.23 12.80
CA PHE A 55 -2.88 4.12 11.84
C PHE A 55 -3.38 3.40 10.57
N GLY A 56 -3.40 2.06 10.58
CA GLY A 56 -3.64 1.23 9.40
C GLY A 56 -4.94 1.54 8.66
N ALA A 57 -6.03 1.83 9.39
CA ALA A 57 -7.31 2.22 8.78
C ALA A 57 -7.20 3.51 7.96
N LYS A 58 -6.48 4.52 8.47
CA LYS A 58 -6.34 5.83 7.82
C LYS A 58 -5.36 5.80 6.66
N ILE A 59 -4.26 5.05 6.82
CA ILE A 59 -3.30 4.77 5.74
C ILE A 59 -4.03 4.05 4.59
N THR A 60 -4.84 3.05 4.91
CA THR A 60 -5.64 2.30 3.93
C THR A 60 -6.57 3.24 3.17
N GLY A 61 -7.41 4.02 3.86
CA GLY A 61 -8.33 4.94 3.19
C GLY A 61 -7.63 5.92 2.25
N THR A 62 -6.48 6.46 2.68
CA THR A 62 -5.67 7.37 1.85
C THR A 62 -5.14 6.67 0.60
N LEU A 63 -4.57 5.47 0.74
CA LEU A 63 -4.07 4.68 -0.39
C LEU A 63 -5.19 4.30 -1.35
N GLU A 64 -6.38 3.96 -0.83
CA GLU A 64 -7.50 3.59 -1.68
C GLU A 64 -7.99 4.75 -2.54
N GLU A 65 -8.13 5.94 -1.97
CA GLU A 65 -8.54 7.13 -2.70
C GLU A 65 -7.53 7.50 -3.79
N ILE A 66 -6.23 7.45 -3.47
CA ILE A 66 -5.15 7.72 -4.44
C ILE A 66 -5.17 6.66 -5.55
N SER A 67 -5.34 5.38 -5.19
CA SER A 67 -5.35 4.27 -6.15
C SER A 67 -6.49 4.40 -7.15
N ARG A 68 -7.70 4.71 -6.66
CA ARG A 68 -8.87 4.94 -7.53
C ARG A 68 -8.67 6.14 -8.45
N ALA A 69 -8.02 7.21 -7.97
CA ALA A 69 -7.70 8.39 -8.79
C ALA A 69 -6.71 8.09 -9.93
N VAL A 70 -5.88 7.03 -9.80
CA VAL A 70 -4.96 6.57 -10.86
C VAL A 70 -5.48 5.35 -11.62
N GLY A 71 -6.74 4.97 -11.43
CA GLY A 71 -7.40 3.89 -12.16
C GLY A 71 -7.05 2.48 -11.68
N VAL A 72 -6.69 2.32 -10.40
CA VAL A 72 -6.44 1.01 -9.77
C VAL A 72 -7.50 0.75 -8.71
N GLU A 73 -8.20 -0.38 -8.78
CA GLU A 73 -9.15 -0.77 -7.72
C GLU A 73 -8.40 -1.44 -6.54
N PRO A 74 -8.38 -0.84 -5.34
CA PRO A 74 -7.56 -1.31 -4.22
C PRO A 74 -8.19 -2.50 -3.47
N GLU A 75 -8.16 -3.68 -4.08
CA GLU A 75 -8.69 -4.93 -3.51
C GLU A 75 -7.81 -5.51 -2.38
N PHE A 76 -6.51 -5.25 -2.44
CA PHE A 76 -5.54 -5.74 -1.44
C PHE A 76 -4.54 -4.64 -1.09
N VAL A 77 -4.46 -4.26 0.19
CA VAL A 77 -3.59 -3.18 0.67
C VAL A 77 -2.64 -3.72 1.72
N TYR A 78 -1.36 -3.41 1.59
CA TYR A 78 -0.33 -3.87 2.50
C TYR A 78 0.86 -2.92 2.61
N ALA A 79 1.52 -2.96 3.76
CA ALA A 79 2.84 -2.39 3.95
C ALA A 79 3.90 -3.50 3.85
N ARG A 80 5.08 -3.15 3.36
CA ARG A 80 6.25 -4.04 3.34
C ARG A 80 7.35 -3.46 4.20
N LYS A 81 7.85 -4.28 5.14
CA LYS A 81 9.01 -3.96 5.97
C LYS A 81 10.31 -4.18 5.22
N LEU A 82 11.35 -3.45 5.59
CA LEU A 82 12.71 -3.83 5.29
C LEU A 82 13.01 -5.14 6.06
N PRO A 83 13.45 -6.23 5.39
CA PRO A 83 13.71 -7.49 6.08
C PRO A 83 14.70 -7.33 7.24
N GLY A 84 14.33 -7.85 8.41
CA GLY A 84 15.12 -7.73 9.65
C GLY A 84 15.00 -6.38 10.36
N SER A 85 14.06 -5.52 9.96
CA SER A 85 13.81 -4.21 10.56
C SER A 85 12.30 -3.95 10.72
N GLU A 86 11.98 -2.99 11.58
CA GLU A 86 10.62 -2.44 11.74
C GLU A 86 10.35 -1.26 10.79
N GLU A 87 11.32 -0.86 9.98
CA GLU A 87 11.14 0.17 8.97
C GLU A 87 10.24 -0.33 7.83
N VAL A 88 9.24 0.47 7.47
CA VAL A 88 8.36 0.25 6.33
C VAL A 88 8.94 0.96 5.12
N VAL A 89 9.19 0.21 4.04
CA VAL A 89 9.83 0.74 2.82
C VAL A 89 8.85 0.99 1.69
N THR A 90 7.72 0.29 1.68
CA THR A 90 6.71 0.43 0.63
C THR A 90 5.30 0.26 1.18
N LEU A 91 4.39 1.14 0.78
CA LEU A 91 2.95 0.96 0.91
C LEU A 91 2.36 0.62 -0.46
N THR A 92 1.51 -0.40 -0.54
CA THR A 92 0.98 -0.90 -1.81
C THR A 92 -0.52 -1.15 -1.74
N ALA A 93 -1.23 -0.75 -2.79
CA ALA A 93 -2.60 -1.15 -3.08
C ALA A 93 -2.66 -1.86 -4.43
N ARG A 94 -3.31 -3.02 -4.48
CA ARG A 94 -3.38 -3.88 -5.67
C ARG A 94 -4.81 -4.18 -6.06
N GLU A 95 -5.03 -4.12 -7.36
CA GLU A 95 -6.12 -4.78 -8.05
C GLU A 95 -5.68 -6.20 -8.38
N LEU A 96 -6.45 -7.16 -7.91
CA LEU A 96 -6.13 -8.57 -8.02
C LEU A 96 -6.67 -9.14 -9.33
N CYS A 97 -5.88 -9.98 -10.00
CA CYS A 97 -6.41 -10.83 -11.06
C CYS A 97 -7.21 -11.99 -10.43
N GLU A 98 -8.04 -12.65 -11.23
CA GLU A 98 -8.90 -13.77 -10.79
C GLU A 98 -8.12 -14.88 -10.05
N ARG A 99 -6.90 -15.17 -10.51
CA ARG A 99 -6.03 -16.14 -9.84
C ARG A 99 -5.67 -15.68 -8.43
N CYS A 100 -5.17 -14.45 -8.29
CA CYS A 100 -4.77 -13.93 -6.99
C CYS A 100 -5.97 -13.73 -6.05
N LYS A 101 -7.16 -13.37 -6.58
CA LYS A 101 -8.39 -13.32 -5.76
C LYS A 101 -8.66 -14.67 -5.11
N LYS A 102 -8.58 -15.77 -5.88
CA LYS A 102 -8.75 -17.14 -5.36
C LYS A 102 -7.67 -17.52 -4.35
N GLU A 103 -6.41 -17.20 -4.62
CA GLU A 103 -5.28 -17.49 -3.71
C GLU A 103 -5.42 -16.72 -2.38
N PHE A 104 -5.89 -15.47 -2.41
CA PHE A 104 -6.03 -14.64 -1.21
C PHE A 104 -7.35 -14.83 -0.46
N ALA A 105 -8.43 -15.28 -1.11
CA ALA A 105 -9.75 -15.44 -0.50
C ALA A 105 -9.79 -16.43 0.68
N GLY A 106 -8.87 -17.40 0.74
CA GLY A 106 -8.83 -18.42 1.80
C GLY A 106 -7.67 -18.29 2.79
N SER A 107 -6.68 -17.43 2.52
CA SER A 107 -5.49 -17.35 3.36
C SER A 107 -5.65 -16.29 4.45
N LYS A 108 -5.48 -16.69 5.72
CA LYS A 108 -5.32 -15.76 6.85
C LYS A 108 -3.86 -15.35 7.07
N ALA A 109 -2.92 -16.17 6.60
CA ALA A 109 -1.50 -15.86 6.69
C ALA A 109 -1.14 -14.70 5.74
N PRO A 110 -0.18 -13.84 6.10
CA PRO A 110 0.41 -12.92 5.16
C PRO A 110 1.17 -13.71 4.07
N PRO A 111 1.21 -13.24 2.82
CA PRO A 111 1.92 -13.94 1.75
C PRO A 111 3.43 -14.07 1.99
N ARG A 112 4.01 -13.19 2.82
CA ARG A 112 5.41 -13.20 3.25
C ARG A 112 5.54 -12.66 4.68
N PRO A 113 6.59 -13.02 5.42
CA PRO A 113 6.80 -12.55 6.80
C PRO A 113 7.06 -11.04 6.90
N ASP A 114 7.52 -10.39 5.82
CA ASP A 114 7.80 -8.95 5.78
C ASP A 114 6.60 -8.10 5.32
N ILE A 115 5.42 -8.71 5.14
CA ILE A 115 4.20 -8.04 4.69
C ILE A 115 3.21 -7.88 5.84
N LEU A 116 2.81 -6.64 6.10
CA LEU A 116 1.71 -6.27 7.00
C LEU A 116 0.47 -6.00 6.16
N VAL A 117 -0.54 -6.86 6.28
CA VAL A 117 -1.76 -6.72 5.48
C VAL A 117 -2.73 -5.75 6.17
N LEU A 118 -3.11 -4.68 5.49
CA LEU A 118 -4.01 -3.64 6.00
C LEU A 118 -5.45 -3.84 5.51
N LYS A 119 -5.62 -4.35 4.29
CA LYS A 119 -6.91 -4.72 3.70
C LYS A 119 -6.79 -6.00 2.88
N ARG A 120 -7.81 -6.85 2.98
CA ARG A 120 -8.04 -7.98 2.09
C ARG A 120 -9.41 -7.82 1.42
N LEU A 121 -9.54 -8.37 0.21
CA LEU A 121 -10.85 -8.63 -0.37
C LEU A 121 -11.59 -9.56 0.60
N LYS A 122 -12.77 -9.15 1.08
CA LYS A 122 -13.68 -10.09 1.72
C LYS A 122 -14.32 -10.91 0.59
N GLY A 123 -14.06 -12.21 0.59
CA GLY A 123 -14.75 -13.15 -0.29
C GLY A 123 -16.24 -13.23 0.01
#